data_AF-A0A2I0TQ72-F1
#
_entry.id   AF-A0A2I0TQ72-F1
#
_cell.length_a   1.000
_cell.length_b   1.000
_cell.length_c   1.000
_cell.angle_alpha   90.00
_cell.angle_beta   90.00
_cell.angle_gamma   90.00
#
_symmetry.space_group_name_H-M   'P 1'
#
loop_
_entity.id
_entity.type
_entity.pdbx_description
1 polymer ?
#
loop_
_entity_poly.entity_id
_entity_poly.type
_entity_poly.pdbx_seq_one_letter_code
_entity_poly.pdbx_strand_id
1 'polypeptide(L)'
;MNSIFEMMNSHWGQLYQMFPNILDYLPGPHNQIFKEIDALKAFVSEEVKTHQASLDPSSPQDFIDCFLSKMQEEKDNPNSSFHMKNLITSTFDLFIAGTETTSTTIRYGLLLLLKYPKIQGSQSSHGLIIECIYPDSSPVRKGIGVTLLFPDLSHCDFA
;
A
#
# COMPACT_ATOMS: atom_id res chain seq x y z
N MET A 1 -9.60 5.55 5.96
CA MET A 1 -8.69 5.73 4.80
C MET A 1 -9.44 6.23 3.57
N ASN A 2 -10.45 5.51 3.04
CA ASN A 2 -11.28 6.01 1.93
C ASN A 2 -11.85 7.42 2.15
N SER A 3 -12.38 7.69 3.35
CA SER A 3 -12.87 9.00 3.81
C SER A 3 -11.86 10.14 3.68
N ILE A 4 -10.59 9.88 4.02
CA ILE A 4 -9.48 10.84 3.91
C ILE A 4 -9.27 11.18 2.43
N PHE A 5 -9.18 10.16 1.58
CA PHE A 5 -8.94 10.33 0.15
C PHE A 5 -10.11 10.99 -0.58
N GLU A 6 -11.35 10.59 -0.27
CA GLU A 6 -12.56 11.20 -0.84
C GLU A 6 -12.63 12.70 -0.54
N MET A 7 -12.31 13.12 0.69
CA MET A 7 -12.29 14.54 1.02
C MET A 7 -11.11 15.27 0.36
N MET A 8 -9.91 14.68 0.35
CA MET A 8 -8.76 15.30 -0.33
C MET A 8 -9.06 15.58 -1.80
N ASN A 9 -9.78 14.68 -2.47
CA ASN A 9 -10.20 14.86 -3.86
C ASN A 9 -11.50 15.68 -4.03
N SER A 10 -12.21 15.97 -2.95
CA SER A 10 -13.44 16.76 -2.99
C SER A 10 -13.16 18.24 -3.21
N HIS A 11 -14.19 18.98 -3.62
CA HIS A 11 -14.13 20.45 -3.68
C HIS A 11 -13.72 21.08 -2.34
N TRP A 12 -14.08 20.45 -1.21
CA TRP A 12 -13.68 20.93 0.10
C TRP A 12 -12.18 20.77 0.37
N GLY A 13 -11.59 19.65 -0.04
CA GLY A 13 -10.15 19.42 0.06
C GLY A 13 -9.36 20.41 -0.78
N GLN A 14 -9.82 20.69 -2.00
CA GLN A 14 -9.22 21.71 -2.87
C GLN A 14 -9.26 23.12 -2.23
N LEU A 15 -10.39 23.50 -1.63
CA LEU A 15 -10.50 24.77 -0.90
C LEU A 15 -9.54 24.82 0.30
N TYR A 16 -9.44 23.73 1.05
CA TYR A 16 -8.52 23.62 2.18
C TYR A 16 -7.05 23.76 1.74
N GLN A 17 -6.69 23.19 0.59
CA GLN A 17 -5.34 23.34 0.03
C GLN A 17 -5.02 24.79 -0.40
N MET A 18 -6.04 25.55 -0.83
CA MET A 18 -5.86 26.95 -1.23
C MET A 18 -5.80 27.92 -0.04
N PHE A 19 -6.60 27.67 1.01
CA PHE A 19 -6.77 28.60 2.13
C PHE A 19 -6.73 27.92 3.51
N PRO A 20 -5.65 27.20 3.86
CA PRO A 20 -5.58 26.40 5.09
C PRO A 20 -5.72 27.28 6.34
N ASN A 21 -5.00 28.40 6.40
CA ASN A 21 -5.00 29.32 7.55
C ASN A 21 -6.37 29.95 7.87
N ILE A 22 -7.31 29.97 6.91
CA ILE A 22 -8.67 30.47 7.14
C ILE A 22 -9.57 29.32 7.55
N LEU A 23 -9.45 28.20 6.84
CA LEU A 23 -10.34 27.05 7.01
C LEU A 23 -10.05 26.28 8.31
N ASP A 24 -8.85 26.36 8.88
CA ASP A 24 -8.50 25.80 10.19
C ASP A 24 -9.37 26.34 11.33
N TYR A 25 -9.90 27.56 11.21
CA TYR A 25 -10.77 28.17 12.21
C TYR A 25 -12.26 27.92 11.95
N LEU A 26 -12.61 27.32 10.80
CA LEU A 26 -14.00 27.11 10.39
C LEU A 26 -14.43 25.65 10.65
N PRO A 27 -15.69 25.41 11.04
CA PRO A 27 -16.20 24.06 11.11
C PRO A 27 -16.34 23.47 9.69
N GLY A 28 -15.85 22.25 9.49
CA GLY A 28 -16.00 21.55 8.22
C GLY A 28 -15.56 20.07 8.27
N PRO A 29 -15.71 19.34 7.16
CA PRO A 29 -15.38 17.92 7.07
C PRO A 29 -13.89 17.62 7.31
N HIS A 30 -13.00 18.61 7.12
CA HIS A 30 -11.57 18.49 7.46
C HIS A 30 -11.33 18.16 8.94
N ASN A 31 -12.19 18.63 9.86
CA ASN A 31 -12.07 18.31 11.29
C ASN A 31 -12.29 16.82 11.59
N GLN A 32 -13.18 16.17 10.85
CA GLN A 32 -13.37 14.72 10.98
C GLN A 32 -12.12 13.97 10.51
N ILE A 33 -11.46 14.48 9.48
CA ILE A 33 -10.28 13.85 8.91
C ILE A 33 -9.05 14.02 9.77
N PHE A 34 -8.90 15.17 10.43
CA PHE A 34 -7.87 15.32 11.45
C PHE A 34 -8.03 14.30 12.57
N LYS A 35 -9.27 14.02 13.01
CA LYS A 35 -9.51 12.94 13.98
C LYS A 35 -9.12 11.56 13.45
N GLU A 36 -9.39 11.26 12.18
CA GLU A 36 -9.01 9.99 11.56
C GLU A 36 -7.48 9.87 11.39
N ILE A 37 -6.81 10.95 11.00
CA ILE A 37 -5.35 11.04 10.91
C ILE A 37 -4.74 10.85 12.30
N ASP A 38 -5.28 11.50 13.33
CA ASP A 38 -4.82 11.37 14.71
C ASP A 38 -4.99 9.94 15.22
N ALA A 39 -6.10 9.28 14.90
CA ALA A 39 -6.31 7.88 15.25
C ALA A 39 -5.29 6.95 14.58
N LEU A 40 -4.95 7.20 13.31
CA LEU A 40 -3.95 6.39 12.61
C LEU A 40 -2.52 6.69 13.11
N LYS A 41 -2.19 7.94 13.43
CA LYS A 41 -0.92 8.29 14.09
C LYS A 41 -0.82 7.68 15.49
N ALA A 42 -1.92 7.58 16.22
CA ALA A 42 -1.96 6.89 17.50
C ALA A 42 -1.66 5.40 17.34
N PHE A 43 -2.25 4.74 16.35
CA PHE A 43 -1.91 3.36 16.00
C PHE A 43 -0.42 3.18 15.69
N VAL A 44 0.15 4.03 14.82
CA VAL A 44 1.59 4.03 14.53
C VAL A 44 2.41 4.25 15.80
N SER A 45 1.97 5.15 16.68
CA SER A 45 2.67 5.40 17.95
C SER A 45 2.68 4.18 18.87
N GLU A 46 1.62 3.36 18.89
CA GLU A 46 1.62 2.11 19.67
C GLU A 46 2.56 1.08 19.06
N GLU A 47 2.58 0.93 17.74
CA GLU A 47 3.55 0.06 17.07
C GLU A 47 4.99 0.49 17.36
N VAL A 48 5.29 1.79 17.29
CA VAL A 48 6.62 2.31 17.63
C VAL A 48 7.02 1.96 19.07
N LYS A 49 6.09 2.02 20.04
CA LYS A 49 6.39 1.62 21.44
C LYS A 49 6.74 0.15 21.55
N THR A 50 6.03 -0.71 20.81
CA THR A 50 6.34 -2.15 20.75
C THR A 50 7.76 -2.38 20.23
N HIS A 51 8.12 -1.73 19.12
CA HIS A 51 9.47 -1.82 18.54
C HIS A 51 10.53 -1.28 19.49
N GLN A 52 10.26 -0.17 20.20
CA GLN A 52 11.16 0.34 21.23
C GLN A 52 11.42 -0.65 22.37
N ALA A 53 10.39 -1.41 22.77
CA ALA A 53 10.51 -2.37 23.87
C ALA A 53 11.33 -3.62 23.48
N SER A 54 11.32 -4.00 22.20
CA SER A 54 12.02 -5.19 21.68
C SER A 54 13.22 -4.86 20.79
N LEU A 55 13.68 -3.60 20.77
CA LEU A 55 14.71 -3.14 19.85
C LEU A 55 16.04 -3.88 20.08
N ASP A 56 16.52 -4.55 19.03
CA ASP A 56 17.88 -5.09 18.98
C ASP A 56 18.72 -4.24 18.01
N PRO A 57 19.64 -3.39 18.52
CA PRO A 57 20.50 -2.55 17.68
C PRO A 57 21.41 -3.34 16.74
N SER A 58 21.64 -4.63 16.98
CA SER A 58 22.50 -5.47 16.14
C SER A 58 21.77 -6.05 14.93
N SER A 59 20.44 -6.03 14.92
CA SER A 59 19.61 -6.66 13.89
C SER A 59 18.27 -5.94 13.71
N PRO A 60 18.26 -4.73 13.10
CA PRO A 60 17.01 -4.01 12.83
C PRO A 60 16.13 -4.78 11.84
N GLN A 61 14.84 -4.95 12.17
CA GLN A 61 13.92 -5.78 11.38
C GLN A 61 13.21 -4.99 10.29
N ASP A 62 12.94 -3.71 10.53
CA ASP A 62 12.18 -2.87 9.63
C ASP A 62 12.55 -1.38 9.73
N PHE A 63 11.76 -0.55 9.04
CA PHE A 63 11.93 0.90 9.00
C PHE A 63 11.92 1.54 10.38
N ILE A 64 11.04 1.08 11.30
CA ILE A 64 10.91 1.67 12.64
C ILE A 64 12.19 1.41 13.43
N ASP A 65 12.69 0.16 13.42
CA ASP A 65 13.93 -0.20 14.10
C ASP A 65 15.15 0.56 13.57
N CYS A 66 15.23 0.69 12.24
CA CYS A 66 16.30 1.46 11.59
C CYS A 66 16.26 2.94 12.03
N PHE A 67 15.08 3.55 12.05
CA PHE A 67 14.91 4.94 12.46
C PHE A 67 15.22 5.14 13.94
N LEU A 68 14.78 4.23 14.81
CA LEU A 68 15.08 4.25 16.25
C LEU A 68 16.58 4.14 16.51
N SER A 69 17.26 3.25 15.80
CA SER A 69 18.73 3.09 15.88
C SER A 69 19.43 4.38 15.45
N LYS A 70 18.97 5.00 14.36
CA LYS A 70 19.52 6.26 13.86
C LYS A 70 19.29 7.44 14.81
N MET A 71 18.13 7.48 15.44
CA MET A 71 17.81 8.46 16.49
C MET A 71 18.74 8.34 17.71
N GLN A 72 19.16 7.12 18.04
CA GLN A 72 20.13 6.89 19.12
C GLN A 72 21.56 7.30 18.72
N GLU A 73 21.97 7.07 17.47
CA GLU A 73 23.26 7.55 16.94
C GLU A 73 23.38 9.07 16.93
N GLU A 74 22.29 9.78 16.63
CA GLU A 74 22.28 11.24 16.48
C GLU A 74 21.79 12.00 17.71
N LYS A 75 21.68 11.34 18.87
CA LYS A 75 21.11 11.91 20.10
C LYS A 75 21.80 13.21 20.55
N ASP A 76 23.10 13.34 20.30
CA ASP A 76 23.89 14.52 20.70
C ASP A 76 23.88 15.65 19.64
N ASN A 77 23.21 15.45 18.50
CA ASN A 77 23.09 16.45 17.45
C ASN A 77 21.78 17.25 17.61
N PRO A 78 21.82 18.52 18.06
CA PRO A 78 20.63 19.33 18.26
C PRO A 78 19.91 19.70 16.94
N ASN A 79 20.59 19.55 15.79
CA ASN A 79 20.02 19.79 14.47
C ASN A 79 19.58 18.50 13.77
N SER A 80 19.47 17.37 14.50
CA SER A 80 19.03 16.11 13.93
C SER A 80 17.54 16.14 13.57
N SER A 81 17.22 15.62 12.39
CA SER A 81 15.84 15.38 11.96
C SER A 81 15.26 14.07 12.53
N PHE A 82 16.08 13.26 13.22
CA PHE A 82 15.66 11.99 13.80
C PHE A 82 15.10 12.21 15.19
N HIS A 83 13.80 12.45 15.26
CA HIS A 83 13.07 12.56 16.51
C HIS A 83 11.70 11.89 16.42
N MET A 84 11.11 11.56 17.57
CA MET A 84 9.89 10.75 17.65
C MET A 84 8.74 11.24 16.76
N LYS A 85 8.50 12.56 16.71
CA LYS A 85 7.46 13.13 15.84
C LYS A 85 7.68 12.82 14.35
N ASN A 86 8.93 12.85 13.87
CA ASN A 86 9.26 12.55 12.48
C ASN A 86 9.23 11.06 12.20
N LEU A 87 9.56 10.21 13.19
CA LEU A 87 9.35 8.77 13.08
C LEU A 87 7.87 8.45 12.86
N ILE A 88 6.99 8.91 13.75
CA ILE A 88 5.55 8.66 13.66
C ILE A 88 4.98 9.22 12.35
N THR A 89 5.37 10.43 11.96
CA THR A 89 4.88 11.07 10.73
C THR A 89 5.36 10.33 9.48
N SER A 90 6.66 10.00 9.40
CA SER A 90 7.22 9.28 8.25
C SER A 90 6.63 7.87 8.10
N THR A 91 6.45 7.14 9.21
CA THR A 91 5.83 5.81 9.17
C THR A 91 4.36 5.90 8.75
N PHE A 92 3.62 6.88 9.25
CA PHE A 92 2.26 7.18 8.80
C PHE A 92 2.20 7.49 7.30
N ASP A 93 3.10 8.35 6.80
CA ASP A 93 3.15 8.75 5.39
C ASP A 93 3.42 7.53 4.49
N LEU A 94 4.38 6.68 4.85
CA LEU A 94 4.69 5.45 4.12
C LEU A 94 3.48 4.51 4.06
N PHE A 95 2.77 4.36 5.19
CA PHE A 95 1.62 3.47 5.28
C PHE A 95 0.44 3.95 4.41
N ILE A 96 0.11 5.24 4.47
CA ILE A 96 -0.95 5.83 3.65
C ILE A 96 -0.59 5.80 2.16
N ALA A 97 0.63 6.23 1.81
CA ALA A 97 1.08 6.29 0.43
C ALA A 97 1.07 4.90 -0.23
N GLY A 98 1.56 3.88 0.47
CA GLY A 98 1.60 2.51 -0.05
C GLY A 98 0.23 1.86 -0.15
N THR A 99 -0.61 2.01 0.88
CA THR A 99 -1.88 1.27 0.94
C THR A 99 -2.89 1.76 -0.10
N GLU A 100 -3.09 3.08 -0.18
CA GLU A 100 -4.14 3.65 -1.03
C GLU A 100 -3.80 3.51 -2.52
N THR A 101 -2.58 3.87 -2.91
CA THR A 101 -2.17 3.85 -4.32
C THR A 101 -2.14 2.43 -4.89
N THR A 102 -1.60 1.46 -4.14
CA THR A 102 -1.55 0.07 -4.57
C THR A 102 -2.95 -0.55 -4.59
N SER A 103 -3.77 -0.33 -3.55
CA SER A 103 -5.15 -0.86 -3.51
C SER A 103 -5.98 -0.35 -4.68
N THR A 104 -5.95 0.97 -4.92
CA THR A 104 -6.65 1.60 -6.04
C THR A 104 -6.13 1.10 -7.38
N THR A 105 -4.82 0.97 -7.56
CA THR A 105 -4.23 0.44 -8.81
C THR A 105 -4.66 -1.00 -9.08
N ILE A 106 -4.61 -1.88 -8.07
CA ILE A 106 -5.06 -3.26 -8.22
C ILE A 106 -6.55 -3.32 -8.55
N ARG A 107 -7.37 -2.52 -7.86
CA ARG A 107 -8.81 -2.45 -8.10
C ARG A 107 -9.14 -2.04 -9.54
N TYR A 108 -8.50 -0.99 -10.05
CA TYR A 108 -8.68 -0.56 -11.43
C TYR A 108 -8.06 -1.54 -12.44
N GLY A 109 -6.91 -2.12 -12.12
CA GLY A 109 -6.26 -3.15 -12.93
C GLY A 109 -7.18 -4.35 -13.16
N LEU A 110 -7.76 -4.89 -12.09
CA LEU A 110 -8.73 -5.99 -12.17
C LEU A 110 -9.98 -5.60 -12.97
N LEU A 111 -10.52 -4.40 -12.75
CA LEU A 111 -11.67 -3.90 -13.51
C LEU A 111 -11.39 -3.79 -15.01
N LEU A 112 -10.19 -3.33 -15.39
CA LEU A 112 -9.77 -3.24 -16.78
C LEU A 112 -9.60 -4.62 -17.40
N LEU A 113 -9.04 -5.60 -16.68
CA LEU A 113 -8.94 -6.99 -17.15
C LEU A 113 -10.32 -7.58 -17.43
N LEU A 114 -11.31 -7.37 -16.55
CA LEU A 114 -12.68 -7.83 -16.76
C LEU A 114 -13.37 -7.14 -17.94
N LYS A 115 -13.12 -5.84 -18.14
CA LYS A 115 -13.73 -5.06 -19.24
C LYS A 115 -13.13 -5.40 -20.61
N TYR A 116 -11.87 -5.80 -20.66
CA TYR A 116 -11.14 -6.09 -21.89
C TYR A 116 -10.60 -7.52 -21.89
N PRO A 117 -11.48 -8.54 -21.98
CA PRO A 117 -11.09 -9.95 -21.90
C PRO A 117 -10.13 -10.37 -23.03
N LYS A 118 -10.06 -9.63 -24.14
CA LYS A 118 -9.09 -9.85 -25.22
C LYS A 118 -7.64 -9.57 -24.79
N ILE A 119 -7.42 -8.72 -23.79
CA ILE A 119 -6.08 -8.42 -23.22
C ILE A 119 -5.65 -9.55 -22.28
N GLN A 120 -6.62 -10.16 -21.59
CA GLN A 120 -6.40 -11.32 -20.74
C GLN A 120 -6.30 -12.63 -21.54
N GLY A 121 -7.04 -12.73 -22.64
CA GLY A 121 -7.32 -13.94 -23.42
C GLY A 121 -6.34 -14.27 -24.55
N SER A 122 -5.18 -13.64 -24.64
CA SER A 122 -4.08 -14.33 -25.32
C SER A 122 -3.73 -15.55 -24.46
N GLN A 123 -3.93 -16.76 -24.98
CA GLN A 123 -3.55 -18.03 -24.34
C GLN A 123 -2.12 -17.98 -23.74
N SER A 124 -1.26 -17.15 -24.33
CA SER A 124 0.08 -16.81 -23.85
C SER A 124 0.11 -16.17 -22.46
N SER A 125 -0.84 -15.31 -22.06
CA SER A 125 -0.83 -14.59 -20.78
C SER A 125 -1.15 -15.51 -19.60
N HIS A 126 -2.17 -16.37 -19.75
CA HIS A 126 -2.49 -17.39 -18.76
C HIS A 126 -1.41 -18.46 -18.67
N GLY A 127 -0.84 -18.88 -19.81
CA GLY A 127 0.28 -19.80 -19.87
C GLY A 127 1.55 -19.25 -19.20
N LEU A 128 1.92 -17.99 -19.50
CA LEU A 128 3.08 -17.29 -18.92
C LEU A 128 2.93 -17.09 -17.41
N ILE A 129 1.76 -16.69 -16.92
CA ILE A 129 1.55 -16.51 -15.48
C ILE A 129 1.72 -17.84 -14.75
N ILE A 130 1.15 -18.94 -15.27
CA ILE A 130 1.30 -20.26 -14.65
C ILE A 130 2.75 -20.76 -14.77
N GLU A 131 3.43 -20.52 -15.89
CA GLU A 131 4.82 -20.91 -16.10
C GLU A 131 5.79 -20.15 -15.21
N CYS A 132 5.58 -18.84 -15.00
CA CYS A 132 6.38 -18.04 -14.09
C CYS A 132 6.12 -18.37 -12.61
N ILE A 133 4.87 -18.66 -12.22
CA ILE A 133 4.52 -18.99 -10.83
C ILE A 133 4.91 -20.43 -10.48
N TYR A 134 4.82 -21.37 -11.44
CA TYR A 134 5.17 -22.78 -11.26
C TYR A 134 6.13 -23.28 -12.36
N PRO A 135 7.41 -22.85 -12.33
CA PRO A 135 8.39 -23.17 -13.36
C PRO A 135 8.70 -24.67 -13.46
N ASP A 136 8.57 -25.41 -12.36
CA ASP A 136 8.93 -26.84 -12.25
C ASP A 136 7.72 -27.81 -12.39
N SER A 137 6.59 -27.30 -12.87
CA SER A 137 5.41 -28.15 -13.08
C SER A 137 5.58 -29.02 -14.34
N SER A 138 5.50 -30.34 -14.18
CA SER A 138 5.66 -31.30 -15.29
C SER A 138 4.62 -31.06 -16.41
N PRO A 139 4.98 -31.24 -17.69
CA PRO A 139 4.13 -30.88 -18.83
C PRO A 139 2.75 -31.57 -18.83
N VAL A 140 2.64 -32.75 -18.21
CA VAL A 140 1.38 -33.50 -18.06
C VAL A 140 0.40 -32.80 -17.09
N ARG A 141 0.89 -32.14 -16.03
CA ARG A 141 0.03 -31.37 -15.11
C ARG A 141 -0.41 -30.03 -15.67
N LYS A 142 0.40 -29.42 -16.54
CA LYS A 142 0.06 -28.18 -17.25
C LYS A 142 -1.16 -28.37 -18.17
N GLY A 143 -1.26 -29.50 -18.88
CA GLY A 143 -2.42 -29.82 -19.73
C GLY A 143 -3.71 -30.13 -18.96
N ILE A 144 -3.62 -30.90 -17.87
CA ILE A 144 -4.80 -31.31 -17.07
C ILE A 144 -5.39 -30.13 -16.28
N GLY A 145 -4.55 -29.25 -15.71
CA GLY A 145 -5.03 -28.09 -14.94
C GLY A 145 -5.75 -27.04 -15.78
N VAL A 146 -5.29 -26.81 -17.02
CA VAL A 146 -5.92 -25.87 -17.96
C VAL A 146 -7.24 -26.44 -18.50
N THR A 147 -7.29 -27.75 -18.78
CA THR A 147 -8.51 -28.43 -19.27
C THR A 147 -9.61 -28.48 -18.20
N LEU A 148 -9.25 -28.62 -16.92
CA LEU A 148 -10.23 -28.66 -15.81
C LEU A 148 -10.77 -27.28 -15.42
N LEU A 149 -10.03 -26.20 -15.60
CA LEU A 149 -10.49 -24.84 -15.30
C LEU A 149 -11.22 -24.16 -16.47
N PHE A 150 -10.96 -24.57 -17.72
CA PHE A 150 -11.53 -23.98 -18.92
C PHE A 150 -11.97 -25.05 -19.94
N PRO A 151 -13.13 -25.70 -19.72
CA PRO A 151 -13.60 -26.80 -20.57
C PRO A 151 -13.95 -26.39 -22.02
N ASP A 152 -14.14 -25.10 -22.30
CA ASP A 152 -14.49 -24.60 -23.64
C ASP A 152 -13.29 -24.47 -24.62
N LEU A 153 -12.06 -24.80 -24.18
CA LEU A 153 -10.86 -24.70 -25.01
C LEU A 153 -10.45 -26.02 -25.69
N SER A 154 -11.25 -27.09 -25.58
CA SER A 154 -10.93 -28.42 -26.12
C SER A 154 -11.02 -28.55 -27.64
N HIS A 155 -11.32 -27.47 -28.39
CA HIS A 155 -11.53 -27.52 -29.83
C HIS A 155 -10.47 -26.79 -30.69
N CYS A 156 -9.38 -26.32 -30.09
CA CYS A 156 -8.25 -25.80 -30.86
C CYS A 156 -7.11 -26.82 -30.85
N ASP A 157 -7.07 -27.65 -31.89
CA ASP A 157 -5.95 -28.55 -32.18
C ASP A 157 -4.64 -27.76 -32.28
N PHE A 158 -3.63 -28.21 -31.55
CA PHE A 158 -2.26 -27.71 -31.59
C PHE A 158 -1.58 -28.28 -32.85
N ALA A 159 -1.37 -27.45 -33.86
CA ALA A 159 -0.43 -27.67 -34.97
C ALA A 159 0.40 -26.41 -35.18
#